data_AF-A0A6G1KYH5-F1
#
_entry.id   AF-A0A6G1KYH5-F1
#
_cell.length_a   1.000
_cell.length_b   1.000
_cell.length_c   1.000
_cell.angle_alpha   90.00
_cell.angle_beta   90.00
_cell.angle_gamma   90.00
#
_symmetry.space_group_name_H-M   'P 1'
#
loop_
_entity.id
_entity.type
_entity.pdbx_description
1 polymer ?
#
loop_
_entity_poly.entity_id
_entity_poly.type
_entity_poly.pdbx_seq_one_letter_code
_entity_poly.pdbx_strand_id
1 'polypeptide(L)'
;MPIREELLTQQLAEFDRFTKQAPDAAATMVAWELYDPSVVVEKDNGSFANRGYHLNSLIMPMWSDPANDQQCRQWARERSLDFKKELEVHGMSTSKGIEGGASVRGHKGGVLLYGNYDQYDEISKDIFGDSYERLQALKAKYDPTNVFNKLFPITPAAEANGHAGSEAVFEIA
;
A
#
# COMPACT_ATOMS: atom_id res chain seq x y z
N MET A 1 16.90 9.52 1.90
CA MET A 1 16.83 10.76 2.70
C MET A 1 17.14 10.40 4.15
N PRO A 2 17.99 11.15 4.88
CA PRO A 2 18.13 10.92 6.31
C PRO A 2 16.78 11.15 7.00
N ILE A 3 16.45 10.31 7.98
CA ILE A 3 15.23 10.47 8.78
C ILE A 3 15.34 11.81 9.53
N ARG A 4 14.33 12.68 9.42
CA ARG A 4 14.30 13.94 10.16
C ARG A 4 14.19 13.66 11.66
N GLU A 5 15.04 14.32 12.44
CA GLU A 5 15.04 14.23 13.91
C GLU A 5 13.67 14.54 14.52
N GLU A 6 12.97 15.52 13.94
CA GLU A 6 11.62 15.91 14.35
C GLU A 6 10.62 14.76 14.25
N LEU A 7 10.59 14.05 13.12
CA LEU A 7 9.73 12.88 12.93
C LEU A 7 10.09 11.78 13.93
N LEU A 8 11.38 11.48 14.09
CA LEU A 8 11.83 10.44 15.00
C LEU A 8 11.44 10.74 16.45
N THR A 9 11.67 11.97 16.90
CA THR A 9 11.38 12.40 18.27
C THR A 9 9.88 12.44 18.53
N GLN A 10 9.09 12.89 17.56
CA GLN A 10 7.62 12.85 17.65
C GLN A 10 7.11 11.40 17.76
N GLN A 11 7.59 10.50 16.91
CA GLN A 11 7.19 9.08 16.93
C GLN A 11 7.56 8.42 18.27
N LEU A 12 8.73 8.72 18.81
CA LEU A 12 9.16 8.21 20.12
C LEU A 12 8.27 8.71 21.26
N ALA A 13 7.92 10.01 21.27
CA ALA A 13 7.06 10.58 22.30
C ALA A 13 5.63 10.01 22.25
N GLU A 14 5.07 9.82 21.06
CA GLU A 14 3.74 9.22 20.88
C GLU A 14 3.74 7.72 21.20
N PHE A 15 4.84 7.02 20.93
CA PHE A 15 5.04 5.62 21.35
C PHE A 15 5.05 5.47 22.87
N ASP A 16 5.85 6.29 23.57
CA ASP A 16 5.93 6.30 25.03
C ASP A 16 4.58 6.66 25.67
N ARG A 17 3.87 7.65 25.12
CA ARG A 17 2.52 8.01 25.59
C ARG A 17 1.54 6.85 25.43
N PHE A 18 1.51 6.22 24.27
CA PHE A 18 0.57 5.14 23.97
C PHE A 18 0.80 3.92 24.85
N THR A 19 2.05 3.46 24.97
CA THR A 19 2.39 2.29 25.78
C THR A 19 2.13 2.49 27.28
N LYS A 20 2.17 3.75 27.77
CA LYS A 20 1.72 4.09 29.13
C LYS A 20 0.20 4.09 29.30
N GLN A 21 -0.55 4.50 28.28
CA GLN A 21 -2.02 4.55 28.30
C GLN A 21 -2.65 3.17 28.10
N ALA A 22 -2.02 2.30 27.32
CA ALA A 22 -2.45 0.94 27.06
C ALA A 22 -1.33 -0.04 27.46
N PRO A 23 -1.20 -0.38 28.76
CA PRO A 23 -0.16 -1.32 29.22
C PRO A 23 -0.23 -2.70 28.57
N ASP A 24 -1.43 -3.15 28.19
CA ASP A 24 -1.64 -4.38 27.41
C ASP A 24 -0.97 -4.32 26.02
N ALA A 25 -0.78 -3.11 25.47
CA ALA A 25 -0.13 -2.87 24.19
C ALA A 25 1.39 -2.64 24.29
N ALA A 26 2.03 -2.97 25.43
CA ALA A 26 3.44 -2.70 25.68
C ALA A 26 4.41 -3.37 24.69
N ALA A 27 3.98 -4.45 24.01
CA ALA A 27 4.77 -5.12 23.00
C ALA A 27 4.83 -4.35 21.67
N THR A 28 4.02 -3.31 21.48
CA THR A 28 3.96 -2.50 20.24
C THR A 28 5.34 -2.11 19.72
N MET A 29 5.49 -2.04 18.40
CA MET A 29 6.74 -1.70 17.74
C MET A 29 6.53 -0.63 16.66
N VAL A 30 7.46 0.34 16.60
CA VAL A 30 7.70 1.18 15.42
C VAL A 30 9.11 0.90 14.95
N ALA A 31 9.28 0.41 13.73
CA ALA A 31 10.56 0.05 13.15
C ALA A 31 10.83 0.82 11.86
N TRP A 32 12.10 1.09 11.58
CA TRP A 32 12.58 1.69 10.34
C TRP A 32 13.54 0.71 9.67
N GLU A 33 13.25 0.36 8.42
CA GLU A 33 14.09 -0.56 7.65
C GLU A 33 15.20 0.23 6.97
N LEU A 34 16.38 0.24 7.58
CA LEU A 34 17.55 0.95 7.06
C LEU A 34 18.36 0.03 6.15
N TYR A 35 18.40 0.34 4.87
CA TYR A 35 19.23 -0.32 3.87
C TYR A 35 19.66 0.70 2.81
N ASP A 36 20.63 0.32 1.96
CA ASP A 36 21.00 1.14 0.80
C ASP A 36 19.92 1.02 -0.29
N PRO A 37 19.14 2.09 -0.59
CA PRO A 37 18.06 2.02 -1.57
C PRO A 37 18.57 2.00 -3.02
N SER A 38 19.86 2.21 -3.28
CA SER A 38 20.43 2.30 -4.64
C SER A 38 20.03 1.10 -5.51
N VAL A 39 20.22 -0.12 -4.99
CA VAL A 39 19.90 -1.37 -5.68
C VAL A 39 18.40 -1.54 -5.95
N VAL A 40 17.55 -0.99 -5.07
CA VAL A 40 16.09 -1.02 -5.26
C VAL A 40 15.67 -0.07 -6.38
N VAL A 41 16.24 1.14 -6.39
CA VAL A 41 15.95 2.22 -7.35
C VAL A 41 16.48 1.93 -8.76
N GLU A 42 17.60 1.20 -8.87
CA GLU A 42 18.20 0.80 -10.13
C GLU A 42 17.34 -0.18 -10.95
N LYS A 43 16.44 -0.91 -10.29
CA LYS A 43 15.62 -1.94 -10.93
C LYS A 43 14.20 -1.45 -11.19
N ASP A 44 13.68 -1.82 -12.35
CA ASP A 44 12.30 -1.48 -12.76
C ASP A 44 11.52 -2.73 -13.22
N ASN A 45 11.82 -3.87 -12.60
CA ASN A 45 11.23 -5.16 -12.92
C ASN A 45 10.36 -5.72 -11.77
N GLY A 46 9.47 -6.64 -12.11
CA GLY A 46 8.54 -7.25 -11.17
C GLY A 46 7.32 -6.36 -10.88
N SER A 47 6.56 -6.73 -9.86
CA SER A 47 5.33 -6.03 -9.44
C SER A 47 5.53 -5.06 -8.28
N PHE A 48 6.75 -4.95 -7.76
CA PHE A 48 7.06 -4.08 -6.63
C PHE A 48 7.20 -2.63 -7.09
N ALA A 49 6.18 -1.81 -6.80
CA ALA A 49 6.08 -0.42 -7.24
C ALA A 49 6.91 0.57 -6.42
N ASN A 50 7.37 0.18 -5.22
CA ASN A 50 8.03 1.08 -4.29
C ASN A 50 9.53 1.28 -4.61
N ARG A 51 9.82 1.97 -5.72
CA ARG A 51 11.17 2.06 -6.35
C ARG A 51 11.88 3.43 -6.19
N GLY A 52 11.53 4.22 -5.17
CA GLY A 52 12.12 5.55 -4.91
C GLY A 52 13.16 5.57 -3.78
N TYR A 53 13.77 6.74 -3.53
CA TYR A 53 14.78 6.95 -2.49
C TYR A 53 14.19 7.14 -1.07
N HIS A 54 13.29 6.24 -0.72
CA HIS A 54 12.62 6.18 0.58
C HIS A 54 12.84 4.81 1.21
N LEU A 55 12.60 4.74 2.52
CA LEU A 55 12.76 3.53 3.31
C LEU A 55 11.39 3.07 3.80
N ASN A 56 11.27 1.78 4.08
CA ASN A 56 10.06 1.28 4.72
C ASN A 56 10.08 1.58 6.22
N SER A 57 8.89 1.74 6.79
CA SER A 57 8.68 1.69 8.22
C SER A 57 7.53 0.73 8.52
N LEU A 58 7.59 0.11 9.70
CA LEU A 58 6.57 -0.79 10.20
C LEU A 58 5.99 -0.18 11.48
N ILE A 59 4.67 -0.03 11.50
CA ILE A 59 3.90 0.30 12.70
C ILE A 59 3.10 -0.94 13.08
N MET A 60 3.48 -1.57 14.17
CA MET A 60 2.91 -2.84 14.61
C MET A 60 2.42 -2.72 16.05
N PRO A 61 1.19 -2.19 16.27
CA PRO A 61 0.54 -2.32 17.56
C PRO A 61 0.33 -3.79 17.89
N MET A 62 0.66 -4.20 19.10
CA MET A 62 0.50 -5.57 19.59
C MET A 62 -0.14 -5.55 20.97
N TRP A 63 -1.32 -6.14 21.09
CA TRP A 63 -2.15 -6.17 22.31
C TRP A 63 -2.84 -7.53 22.42
N SER A 64 -3.42 -7.83 23.59
CA SER A 64 -4.07 -9.12 23.84
C SER A 64 -5.56 -9.00 24.20
N ASP A 65 -5.97 -7.89 24.79
CA ASP A 65 -7.36 -7.64 25.17
C ASP A 65 -8.16 -7.03 23.99
N PRO A 66 -9.20 -7.71 23.48
CA PRO A 66 -10.05 -7.18 22.42
C PRO A 66 -10.71 -5.83 22.74
N ALA A 67 -10.80 -5.42 24.01
CA ALA A 67 -11.27 -4.09 24.37
C ALA A 67 -10.35 -2.96 23.85
N ASN A 68 -9.06 -3.25 23.63
CA ASN A 68 -8.08 -2.28 23.14
C ASN A 68 -8.03 -2.16 21.62
N ASP A 69 -8.78 -3.00 20.90
CA ASP A 69 -8.84 -3.08 19.45
C ASP A 69 -8.97 -1.73 18.76
N GLN A 70 -9.97 -0.94 19.15
CA GLN A 70 -10.26 0.35 18.51
C GLN A 70 -9.12 1.34 18.75
N GLN A 71 -8.63 1.42 19.99
CA GLN A 71 -7.55 2.33 20.37
C GLN A 71 -6.25 1.99 19.65
N CYS A 72 -5.87 0.70 19.59
CA CYS A 72 -4.64 0.25 18.96
C CYS A 72 -4.68 0.47 17.43
N ARG A 73 -5.80 0.12 16.78
CA ARG A 73 -5.99 0.38 15.34
C ARG A 73 -5.98 1.88 15.02
N GLN A 74 -6.62 2.69 15.86
CA GLN A 74 -6.63 4.14 15.68
C GLN A 74 -5.23 4.74 15.82
N TRP A 75 -4.48 4.33 16.86
CA TRP A 75 -3.10 4.76 17.05
C TRP A 75 -2.22 4.42 15.84
N ALA A 76 -2.33 3.21 15.29
CA ALA A 76 -1.55 2.84 14.10
C ALA A 76 -1.87 3.71 12.89
N ARG A 77 -3.16 4.00 12.63
CA ARG A 77 -3.58 4.92 11.55
C ARG A 77 -2.98 6.31 11.74
N GLU A 78 -2.99 6.83 12.97
CA GLU A 78 -2.41 8.14 13.27
C GLU A 78 -0.90 8.18 13.03
N ARG A 79 -0.16 7.14 13.45
CA ARG A 79 1.28 7.03 13.17
C ARG A 79 1.57 6.91 11.68
N SER A 80 0.74 6.18 10.92
CA SER A 80 0.87 6.10 9.46
C SER A 80 0.65 7.47 8.79
N LEU A 81 -0.25 8.30 9.32
CA LEU A 81 -0.47 9.66 8.83
C LEU A 81 0.74 10.58 9.08
N ASP A 82 1.53 10.34 10.13
CA ASP A 82 2.75 11.12 10.38
C ASP A 82 3.81 10.86 9.29
N PHE A 83 3.93 9.62 8.80
CA PHE A 83 4.77 9.31 7.63
C PHE A 83 4.25 9.94 6.33
N LYS A 84 2.93 10.01 6.17
CA LYS A 84 2.30 10.71 5.04
C LYS A 84 2.66 12.20 5.03
N LYS A 85 2.56 12.88 6.18
CA LYS A 85 2.99 14.28 6.32
C LYS A 85 4.48 14.45 6.01
N GLU A 86 5.32 13.51 6.43
CA GLU A 86 6.75 13.57 6.11
C GLU A 86 6.99 13.54 4.60
N LEU A 87 6.28 12.68 3.85
CA LEU A 87 6.37 12.68 2.38
C LEU A 87 5.95 14.03 1.77
N GLU A 88 4.92 14.68 2.32
CA GLU A 88 4.47 16.00 1.88
C GLU A 88 5.51 17.10 2.16
N VAL A 89 6.19 17.05 3.31
CA VAL A 89 7.29 17.99 3.60
C VAL A 89 8.44 17.84 2.60
N HIS A 90 8.68 16.63 2.09
CA HIS A 90 9.65 16.39 1.01
C HIS A 90 9.08 16.69 -0.40
N GLY A 91 7.93 17.36 -0.49
CA GLY A 91 7.33 17.81 -1.75
C GLY A 91 6.63 16.71 -2.54
N MET A 92 6.38 15.54 -1.93
CA MET A 92 5.65 14.46 -2.59
C MET A 92 4.14 14.65 -2.47
N SER A 93 3.40 14.41 -3.55
CA SER A 93 1.94 14.44 -3.52
C SER A 93 1.39 13.18 -2.87
N THR A 94 0.64 13.32 -1.78
CA THR A 94 -0.06 12.22 -1.13
C THR A 94 -1.55 12.22 -1.41
N SER A 95 -2.26 11.14 -1.08
CA SER A 95 -3.70 11.03 -1.36
C SER A 95 -4.52 11.93 -0.44
N LYS A 96 -5.73 12.25 -0.85
CA LYS A 96 -6.71 12.90 0.02
C LYS A 96 -7.62 11.81 0.62
N GLY A 97 -7.25 11.28 1.78
CA GLY A 97 -8.01 10.21 2.46
C GLY A 97 -7.31 9.63 3.69
N ILE A 98 -8.12 9.19 4.67
CA ILE A 98 -7.70 8.42 5.86
C ILE A 98 -7.78 6.91 5.57
N GLU A 99 -8.69 6.51 4.68
CA GLU A 99 -8.84 5.15 4.16
C GLU A 99 -7.81 4.91 3.06
N GLY A 100 -6.76 4.15 3.36
CA GLY A 100 -6.03 3.25 2.44
C GLY A 100 -5.43 3.80 1.13
N GLY A 101 -5.71 5.02 0.73
CA GLY A 101 -5.19 5.59 -0.50
C GLY A 101 -3.75 5.99 -0.27
N ALA A 102 -2.80 5.30 -0.86
CA ALA A 102 -1.48 5.89 -1.08
C ALA A 102 -1.58 6.80 -2.31
N SER A 103 -1.18 8.07 -2.20
CA SER A 103 -0.48 8.67 -3.35
C SER A 103 0.96 8.78 -2.86
N VAL A 104 1.95 8.19 -3.52
CA VAL A 104 2.26 8.20 -4.95
C VAL A 104 2.12 6.80 -5.58
N ARG A 105 1.80 6.75 -6.89
CA ARG A 105 1.42 5.53 -7.63
C ARG A 105 2.52 4.90 -8.50
N GLY A 106 3.77 5.27 -8.22
CA GLY A 106 4.98 4.56 -8.63
C GLY A 106 5.38 4.53 -10.11
N HIS A 107 6.16 5.54 -10.54
CA HIS A 107 7.38 5.42 -11.38
C HIS A 107 8.50 6.28 -10.75
N LYS A 108 8.83 5.90 -9.50
CA LYS A 108 9.90 6.42 -8.61
C LYS A 108 9.56 7.55 -7.62
N GLY A 109 8.29 7.70 -7.26
CA GLY A 109 7.89 8.28 -5.97
C GLY A 109 7.48 7.21 -4.95
N GLY A 110 7.17 7.63 -3.71
CA GLY A 110 6.85 6.73 -2.58
C GLY A 110 5.44 6.14 -2.60
N VAL A 111 5.37 4.81 -2.56
CA VAL A 111 4.14 4.08 -2.24
C VAL A 111 4.10 3.91 -0.71
N LEU A 112 3.05 4.43 -0.07
CA LEU A 112 2.90 4.41 1.39
C LEU A 112 2.63 3.02 1.98
N LEU A 113 2.36 2.04 1.12
CA LEU A 113 1.93 0.71 1.51
C LEU A 113 2.83 -0.35 0.87
N TYR A 114 3.20 -1.34 1.68
CA TYR A 114 3.85 -2.54 1.21
C TYR A 114 2.90 -3.71 1.42
N GLY A 115 2.51 -4.39 0.33
CA GLY A 115 1.44 -5.40 0.38
C GLY A 115 1.69 -6.62 1.28
N ASN A 116 2.89 -6.78 1.84
CA ASN A 116 3.18 -7.82 2.84
C ASN A 116 2.86 -7.36 4.27
N TYR A 117 2.67 -6.07 4.52
CA TYR A 117 2.30 -5.47 5.81
C TYR A 117 0.85 -4.95 5.76
N ASP A 118 -0.06 -5.78 5.23
CA ASP A 118 -1.43 -5.37 4.93
C ASP A 118 -2.24 -4.98 6.18
N GLN A 119 -3.20 -4.10 5.94
CA GLN A 119 -4.14 -3.47 6.87
C GLN A 119 -5.59 -3.80 6.48
N TYR A 120 -5.79 -4.83 5.65
CA TYR A 120 -7.06 -5.38 5.12
C TYR A 120 -7.86 -4.48 4.16
N ASP A 121 -7.74 -3.16 4.25
CA ASP A 121 -8.54 -2.20 3.45
C ASP A 121 -7.77 -1.62 2.24
N GLU A 122 -6.70 -2.29 1.78
CA GLU A 122 -5.89 -1.81 0.67
C GLU A 122 -6.56 -1.91 -0.71
N ILE A 123 -6.19 -0.96 -1.57
CA ILE A 123 -6.52 -0.98 -2.99
C ILE A 123 -5.31 -1.52 -3.75
N SER A 124 -5.48 -2.66 -4.42
CA SER A 124 -4.43 -3.35 -5.20
C SER A 124 -3.69 -2.43 -6.17
N LYS A 125 -4.41 -1.49 -6.79
CA LYS A 125 -3.82 -0.49 -7.70
C LYS A 125 -2.81 0.40 -7.00
N ASP A 126 -3.05 0.76 -5.74
CA ASP A 126 -2.14 1.61 -4.97
C ASP A 126 -0.90 0.81 -4.52
N ILE A 127 -1.03 -0.51 -4.27
CA ILE A 127 0.10 -1.41 -3.96
C ILE A 127 1.01 -1.64 -5.17
N PHE A 128 0.42 -1.95 -6.33
CA PHE A 128 1.17 -2.37 -7.51
C PHE A 128 1.48 -1.24 -8.50
N GLY A 129 0.93 -0.03 -8.29
CA GLY A 129 1.23 1.16 -9.08
C GLY A 129 1.12 0.92 -10.59
N ASP A 130 2.12 1.37 -11.33
CA ASP A 130 2.20 1.22 -12.79
C ASP A 130 2.22 -0.24 -13.28
N SER A 131 2.53 -1.21 -12.39
CA SER A 131 2.44 -2.65 -12.73
C SER A 131 1.01 -3.19 -12.74
N TYR A 132 0.03 -2.46 -12.20
CA TYR A 132 -1.31 -2.98 -11.96
C TYR A 132 -2.01 -3.46 -13.24
N GLU A 133 -1.96 -2.68 -14.33
CA GLU A 133 -2.63 -3.05 -15.59
C GLU A 133 -2.10 -4.36 -16.18
N ARG A 134 -0.77 -4.57 -16.14
CA ARG A 134 -0.14 -5.81 -16.56
C ARG A 134 -0.58 -6.98 -15.68
N LEU A 135 -0.72 -6.76 -14.37
CA LEU A 135 -1.21 -7.77 -13.44
C LEU A 135 -2.68 -8.12 -13.70
N GLN A 136 -3.53 -7.16 -14.06
CA GLN A 136 -4.91 -7.42 -14.46
C GLN A 136 -4.99 -8.29 -15.73
N ALA A 137 -4.11 -8.06 -16.71
CA ALA A 137 -4.02 -8.90 -17.90
C ALA A 137 -3.56 -10.33 -17.59
N LEU A 138 -2.58 -10.50 -16.71
CA LEU A 138 -2.16 -11.82 -16.23
C LEU A 138 -3.28 -12.53 -15.46
N LYS A 139 -4.01 -11.78 -14.63
CA LYS A 139 -5.16 -12.30 -13.89
C LYS A 139 -6.26 -12.75 -14.84
N ALA A 140 -6.60 -12.00 -15.88
CA ALA A 140 -7.57 -12.41 -16.89
C ALA A 140 -7.13 -13.70 -17.62
N LYS A 141 -5.84 -13.85 -17.91
CA LYS A 141 -5.32 -15.05 -18.57
C LYS A 141 -5.39 -16.31 -17.70
N TYR A 142 -5.09 -16.20 -16.40
CA TYR A 142 -4.89 -17.36 -15.54
C TYR A 142 -5.99 -17.58 -14.49
N ASP A 143 -6.81 -16.57 -14.18
CA ASP A 143 -7.94 -16.65 -13.26
C ASP A 143 -9.07 -15.67 -13.68
N PRO A 144 -9.69 -15.88 -14.86
CA PRO A 144 -10.68 -14.96 -15.44
C PRO A 144 -11.95 -14.82 -14.58
N THR A 145 -12.33 -15.85 -13.83
CA THR A 145 -13.50 -15.84 -12.94
C THR A 145 -13.17 -15.38 -11.52
N ASN A 146 -11.94 -14.91 -11.28
CA ASN A 146 -11.46 -14.36 -10.01
C ASN A 146 -11.68 -15.29 -8.80
N VAL A 147 -11.32 -16.57 -8.94
CA VAL A 147 -11.38 -17.60 -7.88
C VAL A 147 -10.48 -17.22 -6.71
N PHE A 148 -9.29 -16.65 -6.98
CA PHE A 148 -8.34 -16.24 -5.94
C PHE A 148 -8.49 -14.74 -5.63
N ASN A 149 -9.33 -14.39 -4.66
CA ASN A 149 -9.79 -13.01 -4.45
C ASN A 149 -9.74 -12.48 -3.00
N LYS A 150 -8.86 -13.00 -2.14
CA LYS A 150 -8.72 -12.55 -0.74
C LYS A 150 -7.89 -11.27 -0.60
N LEU A 151 -8.09 -10.55 0.51
CA LEU A 151 -7.41 -9.31 0.89
C LEU A 151 -7.68 -8.18 -0.11
N PHE A 152 -6.63 -7.70 -0.80
CA PHE A 152 -6.70 -6.75 -1.90
C PHE A 152 -6.53 -7.50 -3.24
N PRO A 153 -7.60 -8.05 -3.82
CA PRO A 153 -7.48 -8.82 -5.04
C PRO A 153 -7.21 -7.93 -6.25
N ILE A 154 -6.42 -8.44 -7.19
CA ILE A 154 -6.33 -7.86 -8.54
C ILE A 154 -7.59 -8.29 -9.29
N THR A 155 -8.40 -7.33 -9.72
CA THR A 155 -9.55 -7.60 -10.59
C THR A 155 -9.06 -7.94 -12.00
N PRO A 156 -9.47 -9.06 -12.62
CA PRO A 156 -9.14 -9.36 -14.01
C PRO A 156 -9.48 -8.20 -14.95
N ALA A 157 -8.66 -7.97 -15.97
CA ALA A 157 -9.05 -7.08 -17.05
C ALA A 157 -10.32 -7.61 -17.73
N ALA A 158 -11.26 -6.72 -18.08
CA ALA A 158 -12.43 -7.12 -18.85
C ALA A 158 -11.96 -7.68 -20.20
N GLU A 159 -12.56 -8.78 -20.67
CA GLU A 159 -12.34 -9.21 -22.05
C GLU A 159 -12.73 -8.05 -22.96
N ALA A 160 -11.79 -7.58 -23.79
CA ALA A 160 -12.14 -6.66 -24.86
C ALA A 160 -13.15 -7.39 -25.75
N ASN A 161 -14.42 -7.00 -25.68
CA ASN A 161 -15.53 -7.56 -26.46
C ASN A 161 -15.19 -7.52 -27.96
N GLY A 162 -14.51 -8.54 -28.45
CA GLY A 162 -14.34 -8.81 -29.86
C GLY A 162 -15.37 -9.85 -30.27
N HIS A 163 -16.64 -9.45 -30.42
CA HIS A 163 -17.66 -10.13 -31.22
C HIS A 163 -18.82 -9.15 -31.49
N ALA A 164 -18.56 -8.14 -32.33
CA ALA A 164 -19.63 -7.58 -33.14
C ALA A 164 -19.90 -8.61 -34.25
N GLY A 165 -20.95 -9.41 -34.07
CA GLY A 165 -21.46 -10.24 -35.15
C GLY A 165 -21.86 -9.36 -36.33
N SER A 166 -21.14 -9.48 -37.44
CA SER A 166 -21.73 -9.21 -38.74
C SER A 166 -22.16 -10.55 -39.31
N GLU A 167 -23.43 -10.89 -39.12
CA GLU A 167 -24.09 -11.81 -40.03
C GLU A 167 -24.01 -11.19 -41.43
N ALA A 168 -23.15 -11.76 -42.28
CA ALA A 168 -23.21 -11.52 -43.70
C ALA A 168 -24.46 -12.22 -44.23
N VAL A 169 -25.54 -11.46 -44.39
CA VAL A 169 -26.72 -11.87 -45.15
C VAL A 169 -26.28 -11.98 -46.62
N PHE A 170 -26.07 -13.20 -47.10
CA PHE A 170 -26.03 -13.48 -48.52
C PHE A 170 -27.48 -13.59 -49.01
N GLU A 171 -28.02 -12.52 -49.60
CA GLU A 171 -29.17 -12.63 -50.50
C GLU A 171 -28.69 -13.19 -51.83
N ILE A 172 -29.25 -14.35 -52.19
CA ILE A 172 -29.16 -14.92 -53.54
C ILE A 172 -30.36 -14.39 -54.31
N ALA A 173 -30.10 -13.71 -55.43
CA ALA A 173 -31.02 -13.54 -56.55
C ALA A 173 -30.35 -14.08 -57.82
#